data_AF-A0A317DLQ3-F1
#
_entry.id   AF-A0A317DLQ3-F1
#
_cell.length_a   1.000
_cell.length_b   1.000
_cell.length_c   1.000
_cell.angle_alpha   90.00
_cell.angle_beta   90.00
_cell.angle_gamma   90.00
#
_symmetry.space_group_name_H-M   'P 1'
#
loop_
_entity.id
_entity.type
_entity.pdbx_description
1 polymer ?
#
loop_
_entity_poly.entity_id
_entity_poly.type
_entity_poly.pdbx_seq_one_letter_code
_entity_poly.pdbx_strand_id
1 'polypeptide(L)'
;MSERHTALRSMHDLGLAAWFGGSLMGALGVNGAAAQVNDSTQRLPVASAGWARWTPVNAAAIGAHLAGAVGELVTESPRMTAQSGVAKTSAVKTALTVGALAVTGYSRLLGMRLQKAGGPPVEGATEPSYQTPANVASSQRQLKMLQWAIPALTGALVVVTAYMGEQQKPGQVFRGMLGRAGGLMAAPKAMGKVAGMATAKRQMAMSGR
;
A
#
# COMPACT_ATOMS: atom_id res chain seq x y z
N MET A 1 23.10 -23.32 7.99
CA MET A 1 22.55 -22.40 9.00
C MET A 1 21.25 -21.84 8.45
N SER A 2 20.12 -21.89 9.17
CA SER A 2 18.89 -21.26 8.67
C SER A 2 19.17 -19.76 8.51
N GLU A 3 19.14 -19.23 7.29
CA GLU A 3 19.27 -17.79 7.11
C GLU A 3 18.10 -17.12 7.83
N ARG A 4 18.41 -16.46 8.95
CA ARG A 4 17.42 -15.68 9.67
C ARG A 4 17.19 -14.41 8.85
N HIS A 5 16.04 -14.31 8.18
CA HIS A 5 15.60 -13.10 7.48
C HIS A 5 15.19 -11.95 8.43
N THR A 6 15.65 -11.97 9.69
CA THR A 6 15.31 -10.97 10.71
C THR A 6 15.63 -9.56 10.25
N ALA A 7 16.76 -9.33 9.59
CA ALA A 7 17.13 -8.00 9.09
C ALA A 7 16.13 -7.49 8.04
N LEU A 8 15.81 -8.29 7.02
CA LEU A 8 14.86 -7.92 5.96
C LEU A 8 13.45 -7.71 6.52
N ARG A 9 13.02 -8.58 7.45
CA ARG A 9 11.74 -8.44 8.15
C ARG A 9 11.68 -7.15 8.97
N SER A 10 12.73 -6.86 9.73
CA SER A 10 12.83 -5.61 10.51
C SER A 10 12.82 -4.38 9.60
N MET A 11 13.52 -4.41 8.47
CA MET A 11 13.48 -3.32 7.49
C MET A 11 12.07 -3.12 6.93
N HIS A 12 11.39 -4.21 6.57
CA HIS A 12 10.00 -4.20 6.11
C HIS A 12 9.07 -3.55 7.15
N ASP A 13 9.12 -4.04 8.39
CA ASP A 13 8.17 -3.70 9.44
C ASP A 13 8.44 -2.32 10.05
N LEU A 14 9.70 -1.98 10.33
CA LEU A 14 10.08 -0.65 10.83
C LEU A 14 9.85 0.43 9.78
N GLY A 15 10.16 0.13 8.51
CA GLY A 15 9.90 1.04 7.40
C GLY A 15 8.40 1.36 7.26
N LEU A 16 7.54 0.34 7.32
CA LEU A 16 6.10 0.53 7.27
C LEU A 16 5.56 1.27 8.49
N ALA A 17 6.05 0.93 9.70
CA ALA A 17 5.64 1.58 10.93
C ALA A 17 6.00 3.08 10.94
N ALA A 18 7.21 3.43 10.51
CA ALA A 18 7.64 4.82 10.38
C ALA A 18 6.84 5.57 9.32
N TRP A 19 6.54 4.94 8.18
CA TRP A 19 5.71 5.56 7.13
C TRP A 19 4.28 5.84 7.61
N PHE A 20 3.62 4.83 8.21
CA PHE A 20 2.29 4.97 8.80
C PHE A 20 2.28 6.00 9.92
N GLY A 21 3.08 5.80 10.96
CA GLY A 21 3.10 6.63 12.15
C GLY A 21 3.54 8.07 11.86
N GLY A 22 4.53 8.24 11.00
CA GLY A 22 5.00 9.56 10.56
C GLY A 22 3.94 10.34 9.79
N SER A 23 3.19 9.68 8.92
CA SER A 23 2.09 10.33 8.19
C SER A 23 0.97 10.79 9.15
N LEU A 24 0.62 9.96 10.14
CA LEU A 24 -0.38 10.29 11.15
C LEU A 24 0.08 11.41 12.09
N MET A 25 1.33 11.34 12.58
CA MET A 25 1.95 12.39 13.39
C MET A 25 2.03 13.71 12.61
N GLY A 26 2.37 13.66 11.32
CA GLY A 26 2.37 14.85 10.48
C GLY A 26 0.99 15.47 10.30
N ALA A 27 -0.04 14.65 10.05
CA ALA A 27 -1.42 15.13 9.88
C ALA A 27 -2.02 15.70 11.17
N LEU A 28 -1.78 15.05 12.32
CA LEU A 28 -2.34 15.47 13.61
C LEU A 28 -1.45 16.44 14.38
N GLY A 29 -0.18 16.07 14.56
CA GLY A 29 0.80 16.81 15.34
C GLY A 29 1.36 18.01 14.59
N VAL A 30 2.01 17.80 13.44
CA VAL A 30 2.68 18.90 12.71
C VAL A 30 1.65 19.91 12.19
N ASN A 31 0.64 19.45 11.44
CA ASN A 31 -0.38 20.33 10.88
C ASN A 31 -1.24 20.97 11.98
N GLY A 32 -1.60 20.21 13.03
CA GLY A 32 -2.38 20.71 14.15
C GLY A 32 -1.64 21.77 14.98
N ALA A 33 -0.36 21.53 15.29
CA ALA A 33 0.47 22.51 16.01
C ALA A 33 0.68 23.77 15.17
N ALA A 34 0.92 23.63 13.87
CA ALA A 34 1.08 24.78 12.98
C ALA A 34 -0.18 25.65 12.89
N ALA A 35 -1.38 25.07 13.03
CA ALA A 35 -2.64 25.83 13.03
C ALA A 35 -2.81 26.73 14.27
N GLN A 36 -2.09 26.45 15.37
CA GLN A 36 -2.12 27.27 16.59
C GLN A 36 -1.24 28.53 16.52
N VAL A 37 -0.49 28.71 15.42
CA VAL A 37 0.32 29.93 15.23
C VAL A 37 -0.60 31.12 14.99
N ASN A 38 -0.45 32.18 15.79
CA ASN A 38 -1.31 33.37 15.72
C ASN A 38 -1.24 34.07 14.37
N ASP A 39 -0.03 34.20 13.81
CA ASP A 39 0.16 34.78 12.49
C ASP A 39 -0.22 33.76 11.40
N SER A 40 -1.35 34.03 10.73
CA SER A 40 -1.87 33.20 9.63
C SER A 40 -0.90 33.03 8.46
N THR A 41 0.04 33.96 8.26
CA THR A 41 1.07 33.88 7.21
C THR A 41 2.20 32.90 7.57
N GLN A 42 2.37 32.60 8.86
CA GLN A 42 3.42 31.71 9.38
C GLN A 42 2.95 30.26 9.55
N ARG A 43 1.64 30.01 9.61
CA ARG A 43 1.08 28.65 9.77
C ARG A 43 1.58 27.69 8.70
N LEU A 44 1.54 28.09 7.43
CA LEU A 44 2.00 27.25 6.32
C LEU A 44 3.53 27.06 6.29
N PRO A 45 4.36 28.10 6.45
CA PRO A 45 5.81 27.95 6.62
C PRO A 45 6.21 27.02 7.76
N VAL A 46 5.58 27.13 8.93
CA VAL A 46 5.87 26.28 10.11
C VAL A 46 5.56 24.82 9.82
N ALA A 47 4.37 24.54 9.26
CA ALA A 47 4.03 23.18 8.83
C ALA A 47 5.01 22.64 7.79
N SER A 48 5.34 23.46 6.79
CA SER A 48 6.28 23.11 5.71
C SER A 48 7.68 22.78 6.24
N ALA A 49 8.16 23.53 7.26
CA ALA A 49 9.43 23.26 7.91
C ALA A 49 9.41 21.92 8.68
N GLY A 50 8.32 21.61 9.37
CA GLY A 50 8.13 20.31 10.02
C GLY A 50 8.18 19.15 9.01
N TRP A 51 7.42 19.25 7.93
CA TRP A 51 7.43 18.26 6.86
C TRP A 51 8.78 18.15 6.14
N ALA A 52 9.49 19.26 5.94
CA ALA A 52 10.81 19.25 5.31
C ALA A 52 11.83 18.45 6.15
N ARG A 53 11.76 18.53 7.48
CA ARG A 53 12.60 17.73 8.39
C ARG A 53 12.21 16.25 8.40
N TRP A 54 10.92 15.95 8.29
CA TRP A 54 10.43 14.57 8.25
C TRP A 54 10.69 13.86 6.91
N THR A 55 10.68 14.61 5.79
CA THR A 55 10.73 14.03 4.44
C THR A 55 11.92 13.07 4.20
N PRO A 56 13.17 13.39 4.59
CA PRO A 56 14.29 12.45 4.43
C PRO A 56 14.10 11.16 5.25
N VAL A 57 13.58 11.27 6.47
CA VAL A 57 13.29 10.12 7.34
C VAL A 57 12.20 9.25 6.71
N ASN A 58 11.15 9.86 6.19
CA ASN A 58 10.08 9.15 5.49
C ASN A 58 10.59 8.45 4.23
N ALA A 59 11.47 9.09 3.46
CA ALA A 59 12.09 8.47 2.27
C ALA A 59 12.94 7.26 2.64
N ALA A 60 13.74 7.35 3.71
CA ALA A 60 14.51 6.22 4.23
C ALA A 60 13.60 5.08 4.72
N ALA A 61 12.51 5.41 5.43
CA ALA A 61 11.52 4.44 5.90
C ALA A 61 10.85 3.69 4.73
N ILE A 62 10.42 4.41 3.69
CA ILE A 62 9.89 3.82 2.46
C ILE A 62 10.93 2.92 1.79
N GLY A 63 12.17 3.40 1.66
CA GLY A 63 13.27 2.62 1.08
C GLY A 63 13.53 1.31 1.84
N ALA A 64 13.59 1.37 3.18
CA ALA A 64 13.74 0.19 4.04
C ALA A 64 12.57 -0.78 3.87
N HIS A 65 11.33 -0.26 3.84
CA HIS A 65 10.15 -1.09 3.62
C HIS A 65 10.20 -1.83 2.29
N LEU A 66 10.54 -1.13 1.19
CA LEU A 66 10.63 -1.72 -0.14
C LEU A 66 11.76 -2.75 -0.26
N ALA A 67 12.93 -2.46 0.31
CA ALA A 67 14.04 -3.41 0.35
C ALA A 67 13.65 -4.70 1.11
N GLY A 68 12.99 -4.56 2.25
CA GLY A 68 12.42 -5.69 2.99
C GLY A 68 11.36 -6.44 2.18
N ALA A 69 10.45 -5.72 1.50
CA ALA A 69 9.38 -6.32 0.69
C ALA A 69 9.89 -7.14 -0.50
N VAL A 70 10.94 -6.66 -1.18
CA VAL A 70 11.62 -7.42 -2.25
C VAL A 70 12.27 -8.67 -1.67
N GLY A 71 12.94 -8.55 -0.52
CA GLY A 71 13.52 -9.68 0.21
C GLY A 71 12.48 -10.76 0.55
N GLU A 72 11.31 -10.37 1.07
CA GLU A 72 10.19 -11.28 1.35
C GLU A 72 9.63 -11.94 0.09
N LEU A 73 9.48 -11.20 -1.01
CA LEU A 73 8.94 -11.75 -2.26
C LEU A 73 9.84 -12.86 -2.83
N VAL A 74 11.16 -12.68 -2.77
CA VAL A 74 12.14 -13.67 -3.24
C VAL A 74 12.05 -14.94 -2.39
N THR A 75 12.03 -14.79 -1.07
CA THR A 75 12.06 -15.93 -0.13
C THR A 75 10.73 -16.67 -0.02
N GLU A 76 9.59 -15.99 -0.22
CA GLU A 76 8.24 -16.57 -0.15
C GLU A 76 7.71 -17.08 -1.50
N SER A 77 8.47 -16.90 -2.60
CA SER A 77 8.08 -17.33 -3.95
C SER A 77 7.64 -18.80 -4.06
N PRO A 78 8.23 -19.79 -3.35
CA PRO A 78 7.75 -21.18 -3.41
C PRO A 78 6.36 -21.35 -2.77
N ARG A 79 6.00 -20.53 -1.78
CA ARG A 79 4.68 -20.63 -1.11
C ARG A 79 3.55 -20.06 -1.95
N MET A 80 3.83 -19.11 -2.83
CA MET A 80 2.83 -18.56 -3.75
C MET A 80 2.31 -19.63 -4.72
N THR A 81 3.16 -20.58 -5.10
CA THR A 81 2.82 -21.71 -5.98
C THR A 81 2.29 -22.94 -5.22
N ALA A 82 2.57 -23.09 -3.93
CA ALA A 82 2.14 -24.24 -3.12
C ALA A 82 0.91 -24.00 -2.23
N GLN A 83 0.58 -22.77 -1.84
CA GLN A 83 -0.48 -22.46 -0.87
C GLN A 83 -1.61 -21.66 -1.51
N SER A 84 -2.88 -22.05 -1.28
CA SER A 84 -4.03 -21.30 -1.79
C SER A 84 -4.20 -19.97 -1.03
N GLY A 85 -4.46 -18.87 -1.73
CA GLY A 85 -4.74 -17.56 -1.13
C GLY A 85 -3.52 -16.65 -0.91
N VAL A 86 -2.30 -17.19 -0.89
CA VAL A 86 -1.06 -16.42 -0.73
C VAL A 86 -0.86 -15.46 -1.91
N ALA A 87 -1.03 -15.95 -3.15
CA ALA A 87 -0.88 -15.10 -4.35
C ALA A 87 -1.87 -13.92 -4.38
N LYS A 88 -3.13 -14.13 -3.97
CA LYS A 88 -4.14 -13.07 -3.88
C LYS A 88 -3.76 -12.03 -2.83
N THR A 89 -3.33 -12.47 -1.66
CA THR A 89 -2.94 -11.58 -0.55
C THR A 89 -1.68 -10.78 -0.91
N SER A 90 -0.71 -11.42 -1.57
CA SER A 90 0.47 -10.73 -2.12
C SER A 90 0.08 -9.67 -3.15
N ALA A 91 -0.84 -9.96 -4.07
CA ALA A 91 -1.32 -8.97 -5.04
C ALA A 91 -2.00 -7.77 -4.36
N VAL A 92 -2.80 -8.00 -3.32
CA VAL A 92 -3.41 -6.94 -2.51
C VAL A 92 -2.33 -6.10 -1.81
N LYS A 93 -1.33 -6.75 -1.18
CA LYS A 93 -0.20 -6.06 -0.55
C LYS A 93 0.53 -5.16 -1.56
N THR A 94 0.89 -5.69 -2.72
CA THR A 94 1.55 -4.92 -3.78
C THR A 94 0.72 -3.75 -4.27
N ALA A 95 -0.59 -3.95 -4.51
CA ALA A 95 -1.48 -2.88 -4.94
C ALA A 95 -1.57 -1.74 -3.90
N LEU A 96 -1.69 -2.10 -2.62
CA LEU A 96 -1.67 -1.13 -1.53
C LEU A 96 -0.34 -0.39 -1.43
N THR A 97 0.81 -1.08 -1.57
CA THR A 97 2.15 -0.44 -1.57
C THR A 97 2.29 0.56 -2.70
N VAL A 98 1.93 0.18 -3.94
CA VAL A 98 1.99 1.08 -5.10
C VAL A 98 1.04 2.27 -4.92
N GLY A 99 -0.17 2.03 -4.44
CA GLY A 99 -1.12 3.10 -4.12
C GLY A 99 -0.57 4.08 -3.07
N ALA A 100 0.00 3.56 -1.97
CA ALA A 100 0.59 4.37 -0.91
C ALA A 100 1.77 5.21 -1.44
N LEU A 101 2.64 4.63 -2.27
CA LEU A 101 3.75 5.35 -2.92
C LEU A 101 3.23 6.48 -3.81
N ALA A 102 2.24 6.21 -4.65
CA ALA A 102 1.67 7.21 -5.56
C ALA A 102 1.05 8.38 -4.79
N VAL A 103 0.24 8.09 -3.77
CA VAL A 103 -0.39 9.11 -2.90
C VAL A 103 0.67 9.91 -2.14
N THR A 104 1.71 9.26 -1.63
CA THR A 104 2.82 9.93 -0.92
C THR A 104 3.62 10.85 -1.84
N GLY A 105 3.97 10.37 -3.04
CA GLY A 105 4.67 11.17 -4.04
C GLY A 105 3.86 12.37 -4.50
N TYR A 106 2.57 12.19 -4.75
CA TYR A 106 1.67 13.28 -5.13
C TYR A 106 1.49 14.31 -4.00
N SER A 107 1.32 13.83 -2.75
CA SER A 107 1.29 14.69 -1.56
C SER A 107 2.57 15.53 -1.44
N ARG A 108 3.74 14.93 -1.69
CA ARG A 108 5.02 15.67 -1.69
C ARG A 108 5.05 16.76 -2.76
N LEU A 109 4.57 16.49 -3.97
CA LEU A 109 4.51 17.48 -5.05
C LEU A 109 3.61 18.67 -4.68
N LEU A 110 2.45 18.43 -4.07
CA LEU A 110 1.58 19.49 -3.57
C LEU A 110 2.22 20.26 -2.42
N GLY A 111 2.88 19.58 -1.48
CA GLY A 111 3.62 20.21 -0.39
C GLY A 111 4.74 21.13 -0.88
N MET A 112 5.44 20.75 -1.97
CA MET A 112 6.43 21.62 -2.61
C MET A 112 5.81 22.85 -3.27
N ARG A 113 4.59 22.74 -3.82
CA ARG A 113 3.86 23.91 -4.35
C ARG A 113 3.49 24.87 -3.22
N LEU A 114 3.04 24.34 -2.09
CA LEU A 114 2.74 25.16 -0.90
C LEU A 114 3.99 25.82 -0.33
N GLN A 115 5.10 25.09 -0.23
CA GLN A 115 6.38 25.66 0.23
C GLN A 115 6.86 26.80 -0.68
N LYS A 116 6.72 26.66 -2.00
CA LYS A 116 7.06 27.71 -2.97
C LYS A 116 6.14 28.93 -2.89
N ALA A 117 4.91 28.77 -2.43
CA ALA A 117 3.98 29.88 -2.23
C ALA A 117 4.38 30.79 -1.06
N GLY A 118 5.28 30.33 -0.18
CA GLY A 118 5.76 31.11 0.97
C GLY A 118 4.73 31.13 2.10
N GLY A 119 4.33 32.34 2.51
CA GLY A 119 3.43 32.57 3.63
C GLY A 119 2.15 33.33 3.25
N PRO A 120 1.32 32.85 2.32
CA PRO A 120 -0.01 33.41 2.17
C PRO A 120 -0.82 33.19 3.47
N PRO A 121 -1.74 34.10 3.84
CA PRO A 121 -2.63 33.89 4.98
C PRO A 121 -3.46 32.61 4.80
N VAL A 122 -3.36 31.65 5.73
CA VAL A 122 -4.12 30.40 5.73
C VAL A 122 -4.75 30.12 7.09
N GLU A 123 -5.80 29.31 7.14
CA GLU A 123 -6.36 28.86 8.42
C GLU A 123 -5.52 27.76 9.06
N GLY A 124 -4.96 26.86 8.24
CA GLY A 124 -4.09 25.78 8.71
C GLY A 124 -3.21 25.26 7.58
N ALA A 125 -2.47 24.17 7.84
CA ALA A 125 -1.59 23.57 6.83
C ALA A 125 -2.37 23.10 5.58
N THR A 126 -3.56 22.53 5.79
CA THR A 126 -4.42 21.99 4.72
C THR A 126 -5.75 22.75 4.56
N GLU A 127 -5.91 23.84 5.31
CA GLU A 127 -7.13 24.63 5.41
C GLU A 127 -6.85 26.04 4.85
N PRO A 128 -7.39 26.39 3.68
CA PRO A 128 -7.29 27.75 3.16
C PRO A 128 -8.19 28.71 3.94
N SER A 129 -7.78 29.97 3.99
CA SER A 129 -8.63 31.10 4.39
C SER A 129 -9.32 31.74 3.18
N TYR A 130 -10.19 32.72 3.42
CA TYR A 130 -10.79 33.52 2.35
C TYR A 130 -9.79 34.42 1.61
N GLN A 131 -8.62 34.67 2.19
CA GLN A 131 -7.53 35.47 1.60
C GLN A 131 -6.49 34.60 0.89
N THR A 132 -6.55 33.28 1.03
CA THR A 132 -5.59 32.37 0.40
C THR A 132 -5.74 32.39 -1.13
N PRO A 133 -4.65 32.59 -1.89
CA PRO A 133 -4.69 32.52 -3.35
C PRO A 133 -5.24 31.18 -3.86
N ALA A 134 -6.01 31.20 -4.96
CA ALA A 134 -6.75 30.03 -5.44
C ALA A 134 -5.86 28.80 -5.76
N ASN A 135 -4.65 29.02 -6.29
CA ASN A 135 -3.68 27.97 -6.58
C ASN A 135 -3.14 27.29 -5.29
N VAL A 136 -2.96 28.06 -4.22
CA VAL A 136 -2.56 27.57 -2.89
C VAL A 136 -3.72 26.82 -2.25
N ALA A 137 -4.91 27.42 -2.26
CA ALA A 137 -6.12 26.84 -1.69
C ALA A 137 -6.48 25.49 -2.31
N SER A 138 -6.35 25.35 -3.63
CA SER A 138 -6.59 24.07 -4.31
C SER A 138 -5.60 22.97 -3.87
N SER A 139 -4.33 23.32 -3.71
CA SER A 139 -3.29 22.39 -3.23
C SER A 139 -3.52 21.98 -1.77
N GLN A 140 -3.93 22.92 -0.91
CA GLN A 140 -4.31 22.64 0.47
C GLN A 140 -5.49 21.69 0.58
N ARG A 141 -6.56 21.92 -0.20
CA ARG A 141 -7.76 21.05 -0.22
C ARG A 141 -7.43 19.63 -0.68
N GLN A 142 -6.56 19.46 -1.66
CA GLN A 142 -6.09 18.14 -2.08
C GLN A 142 -5.28 17.46 -0.98
N LEU A 143 -4.34 18.18 -0.36
CA LEU A 143 -3.59 17.66 0.78
C LEU A 143 -4.48 17.29 1.98
N LYS A 144 -5.59 18.01 2.19
CA LYS A 144 -6.57 17.67 3.23
C LYS A 144 -7.15 16.27 3.07
N MET A 145 -7.30 15.80 1.84
CA MET A 145 -7.72 14.43 1.55
C MET A 145 -6.54 13.46 1.65
N LEU A 146 -5.40 13.80 1.03
CA LEU A 146 -4.23 12.91 0.98
C LEU A 146 -3.62 12.64 2.35
N GLN A 147 -3.68 13.59 3.28
CA GLN A 147 -3.18 13.41 4.65
C GLN A 147 -3.88 12.27 5.39
N TRP A 148 -5.10 11.89 4.98
CA TRP A 148 -5.82 10.74 5.51
C TRP A 148 -5.69 9.49 4.64
N ALA A 149 -5.56 9.67 3.32
CA ALA A 149 -5.34 8.55 2.41
C ALA A 149 -4.03 7.80 2.71
N ILE A 150 -2.95 8.50 3.07
CA ILE A 150 -1.65 7.86 3.37
C ILE A 150 -1.74 6.97 4.61
N PRO A 151 -2.20 7.44 5.80
CA PRO A 151 -2.40 6.58 6.96
C PRO A 151 -3.39 5.44 6.71
N ALA A 152 -4.45 5.66 5.93
CA ALA A 152 -5.40 4.60 5.61
C ALA A 152 -4.77 3.47 4.80
N LEU A 153 -4.02 3.81 3.73
CA LEU A 153 -3.35 2.82 2.88
C LEU A 153 -2.22 2.09 3.62
N THR A 154 -1.39 2.83 4.35
CA THR A 154 -0.28 2.26 5.12
C THR A 154 -0.78 1.47 6.34
N GLY A 155 -1.86 1.90 7.00
CA GLY A 155 -2.54 1.14 8.05
C GLY A 155 -3.16 -0.16 7.51
N ALA A 156 -3.79 -0.11 6.32
CA ALA A 156 -4.26 -1.32 5.65
C ALA A 156 -3.10 -2.29 5.33
N LEU A 157 -1.94 -1.78 4.90
CA LEU A 157 -0.73 -2.60 4.73
C LEU A 157 -0.28 -3.26 6.04
N VAL A 158 -0.34 -2.55 7.17
CA VAL A 158 -0.01 -3.13 8.49
C VAL A 158 -0.95 -4.29 8.80
N VAL A 159 -2.26 -4.12 8.60
CA VAL A 159 -3.25 -5.18 8.82
C VAL A 159 -3.02 -6.37 7.89
N VAL A 160 -2.77 -6.13 6.60
CA VAL A 160 -2.45 -7.20 5.63
C VAL A 160 -1.18 -7.95 6.00
N THR A 161 -0.15 -7.24 6.46
CA THR A 161 1.12 -7.85 6.91
C THR A 161 0.91 -8.71 8.15
N ALA A 162 0.12 -8.24 9.12
CA ALA A 162 -0.24 -9.02 10.31
C ALA A 162 -1.04 -10.28 9.93
N TYR A 163 -2.02 -10.14 9.03
CA TYR A 163 -2.80 -11.27 8.52
C TYR A 163 -1.93 -12.30 7.78
N MET A 164 -0.96 -11.85 6.96
CA MET A 164 0.00 -12.75 6.33
C MET A 164 0.86 -13.48 7.36
N GLY A 165 1.28 -12.81 8.45
CA GLY A 165 1.98 -13.42 9.57
C GLY A 165 1.20 -14.58 10.20
N GLU A 166 -0.12 -14.40 10.39
CA GLU A 166 -1.01 -15.45 10.88
C GLU A 166 -1.10 -16.66 9.92
N GLN A 167 -1.07 -16.43 8.60
CA GLN A 167 -1.02 -17.52 7.60
C GLN A 167 0.28 -18.32 7.61
N GLN A 168 1.36 -17.81 8.23
CA GLN A 168 2.63 -18.53 8.34
C GLN A 168 2.66 -19.53 9.51
N LYS A 169 1.61 -19.60 10.36
CA LYS A 169 1.51 -20.59 11.44
C LYS A 169 1.45 -22.02 10.87
N PRO A 170 2.16 -23.01 11.44
CA PRO A 170 2.28 -24.36 10.87
C PRO A 170 0.95 -25.03 10.49
N GLY A 171 -0.08 -24.88 11.33
CA GLY A 171 -1.42 -25.42 11.06
C GLY A 171 -2.16 -24.75 9.90
N GLN A 172 -1.93 -23.46 9.66
CA GLN A 172 -2.53 -22.71 8.54
C GLN A 172 -1.81 -23.01 7.22
N VAL A 173 -0.49 -23.18 7.26
CA VAL A 173 0.30 -23.62 6.10
C VAL A 173 -0.18 -25.00 5.64
N PHE A 174 -0.28 -25.96 6.57
CA PHE A 174 -0.75 -27.32 6.26
C PHE A 174 -2.17 -27.33 5.68
N ARG A 175 -3.12 -26.59 6.29
CA ARG A 175 -4.48 -26.43 5.75
C ARG A 175 -4.49 -25.77 4.37
N GLY A 176 -3.67 -24.75 4.14
CA GLY A 176 -3.60 -24.07 2.86
C GLY A 176 -3.00 -24.91 1.73
N MET A 177 -2.05 -25.80 2.05
CA MET A 177 -1.52 -26.79 1.09
C MET A 177 -2.57 -27.85 0.75
N LEU A 178 -3.28 -28.38 1.76
CA LEU A 178 -4.39 -29.33 1.56
C LEU A 178 -5.53 -28.71 0.73
N GLY A 179 -5.89 -27.45 0.99
CA GLY A 179 -6.91 -26.73 0.21
C GLY A 179 -6.53 -26.55 -1.26
N ARG A 180 -5.24 -26.31 -1.55
CA ARG A 180 -4.74 -26.21 -2.94
C ARG A 180 -4.74 -27.56 -3.64
N ALA A 181 -4.31 -28.62 -2.97
CA ALA A 181 -4.33 -29.99 -3.50
C ALA A 181 -5.78 -30.47 -3.75
N GLY A 182 -6.69 -30.21 -2.80
CA GLY A 182 -8.12 -30.52 -2.94
C GLY A 182 -8.80 -29.69 -4.03
N GLY A 183 -8.43 -28.42 -4.20
CA GLY A 183 -8.91 -27.57 -5.29
C GLY A 183 -8.41 -28.00 -6.69
N LEU A 184 -7.19 -28.55 -6.77
CA LEU A 184 -6.66 -29.17 -7.98
C LEU A 184 -7.37 -30.50 -8.31
N MET A 185 -7.75 -31.29 -7.29
CA MET A 185 -8.57 -32.50 -7.47
C MET A 185 -10.04 -32.19 -7.81
N ALA A 186 -10.56 -31.03 -7.36
CA ALA A 186 -11.92 -30.57 -7.61
C ALA A 186 -12.06 -29.68 -8.87
N ALA A 187 -10.95 -29.39 -9.59
CA ALA A 187 -11.00 -28.65 -10.85
C ALA A 187 -11.93 -29.40 -11.83
N PRO A 188 -12.95 -28.73 -12.39
CA PRO A 188 -14.10 -29.44 -12.94
C PRO A 188 -13.74 -30.23 -14.20
N LYS A 189 -14.49 -31.32 -14.40
CA LYS A 189 -14.61 -32.19 -15.58
C LYS A 189 -14.98 -31.46 -16.90
N ALA A 190 -14.53 -30.22 -17.10
CA ALA A 190 -14.76 -29.41 -18.29
C ALA A 190 -13.92 -29.90 -19.49
N MET A 191 -12.83 -30.64 -19.25
CA MET A 191 -12.04 -31.26 -20.33
C MET A 191 -12.72 -32.50 -20.95
N GLY A 192 -13.71 -33.10 -20.28
CA GLY A 192 -14.46 -34.25 -20.80
C GLY A 192 -15.55 -33.90 -21.83
N LYS A 193 -16.11 -32.69 -21.77
CA LYS A 193 -17.18 -32.28 -22.71
C LYS A 193 -16.67 -31.85 -24.09
N VAL A 194 -15.43 -31.35 -24.19
CA VAL A 194 -14.83 -30.99 -25.49
C VAL A 194 -14.43 -32.25 -26.27
N ALA A 195 -13.98 -33.31 -25.60
CA ALA A 195 -13.70 -34.59 -26.23
C ALA A 195 -14.98 -35.32 -26.69
N GLY A 196 -16.06 -35.27 -25.91
CA GLY A 196 -17.34 -35.90 -26.26
C GLY A 196 -18.08 -35.24 -27.43
N MET A 197 -17.97 -33.92 -27.61
CA MET A 197 -18.55 -33.24 -28.78
C MET A 197 -17.77 -33.51 -30.07
N ALA A 198 -16.45 -33.75 -29.99
CA ALA A 198 -15.64 -34.07 -31.17
C ALA A 198 -15.93 -35.48 -31.72
N THR A 199 -16.19 -36.46 -30.85
CA THR A 199 -16.59 -37.82 -31.26
C THR A 199 -18.03 -37.88 -31.76
N ALA A 200 -18.98 -37.16 -31.15
CA ALA A 200 -20.37 -37.10 -31.60
C ALA A 200 -20.50 -36.49 -33.01
N LYS A 201 -19.72 -35.44 -33.32
CA LYS A 201 -19.70 -34.82 -34.65
C LYS A 201 -19.13 -35.75 -35.74
N ARG A 202 -18.24 -36.68 -35.37
CA ARG A 202 -17.63 -37.64 -36.29
C ARG A 202 -18.54 -38.84 -36.60
N GLN A 203 -19.39 -39.24 -35.67
CA GLN A 203 -20.39 -40.30 -35.88
C GLN A 203 -21.57 -39.85 -36.76
N MET A 204 -22.03 -38.61 -36.63
CA MET A 204 -23.13 -38.10 -37.48
C MET A 204 -22.72 -37.88 -38.95
N ALA A 205 -21.43 -37.65 -39.24
CA ALA A 205 -20.94 -37.47 -40.61
C ALA A 205 -20.84 -38.79 -41.41
N MET A 206 -20.96 -39.95 -40.76
CA MET A 206 -20.83 -41.27 -41.39
C MET A 206 -22.17 -42.00 -41.58
N SER A 207 -23.29 -41.41 -41.15
CA SER A 207 -24.64 -42.00 -41.25
C SER A 207 -25.48 -41.44 -42.41
N GLY A 208 -24.91 -40.55 -43.25
CA GLY A 208 -25.62 -39.85 -44.31
C GLY A 208 -25.27 -40.33 -45.72
N ARG A 209 -25.31 -41.63 -45.97
CA ARG A 209 -25.32 -42.22 -47.31
C ARG A 209 -26.42 -43.26 -47.42
#